data_AF-A0A136N8Y0-F1
#
_entry.id   AF-A0A136N8Y0-F1
#
_cell.length_a   1.000
_cell.length_b   1.000
_cell.length_c   1.000
_cell.angle_alpha   90.00
_cell.angle_beta   90.00
_cell.angle_gamma   90.00
#
_symmetry.space_group_name_H-M   'P 1'
#
loop_
_entity.id
_entity.type
_entity.pdbx_description
1 polymer ?
#
loop_
_entity_poly.entity_id
_entity_poly.type
_entity_poly.pdbx_seq_one_letter_code
_entity_poly.pdbx_strand_id
1 'polypeptide(L)' 'MAFYIEDFIGYQYFSKSKLINFYAGFNFLWGFTQVRRDYTFDLGRKESESRNDILAGFKLGWVVPIYKKKAEETYY' A
#
# COMPACT_ATOMS: atom_id res chain seq x y z
N MET A 1 -14.71 5.07 14.71
CA MET A 1 -14.23 5.17 13.32
C MET A 1 -12.70 5.17 13.32
N ALA A 2 -12.05 4.53 12.33
CA ALA A 2 -10.61 4.58 12.16
C ALA A 2 -10.30 4.93 10.70
N PHE A 3 -9.34 5.83 10.49
CA PHE A 3 -8.87 6.21 9.15
C PHE A 3 -7.35 6.29 9.17
N TYR A 4 -6.73 6.24 8.01
CA TYR A 4 -5.29 6.37 7.87
C TYR A 4 -4.93 7.19 6.63
N ILE A 5 -3.74 7.77 6.66
CA ILE A 5 -3.07 8.40 5.52
C ILE A 5 -1.93 7.49 5.13
N GLU A 6 -1.79 7.19 3.84
CA GLU A 6 -0.67 6.41 3.31
C GLU A 6 0.02 7.21 2.20
N ASP A 7 1.32 7.41 2.38
CA ASP A 7 2.20 8.10 1.45
C ASP A 7 3.27 7.12 0.94
N PHE A 8 3.61 7.26 -0.34
CA PHE A 8 4.69 6.50 -0.96
C PHE A 8 5.57 7.44 -1.77
N ILE A 9 6.87 7.39 -1.50
CA ILE A 9 7.89 8.07 -2.30
C ILE A 9 8.86 7.03 -2.83
N GLY A 10 9.05 7.00 -4.14
CA GLY A 10 9.86 5.98 -4.76
C GLY A 10 10.17 6.24 -6.23
N TYR A 11 10.89 5.28 -6.79
CA TYR A 11 11.25 5.23 -8.19
C TYR A 11 10.55 4.07 -8.88
N GLN A 12 10.12 4.32 -10.11
CA GLN A 12 9.47 3.33 -10.95
C GLN A 12 10.25 3.19 -12.26
N TYR A 13 10.63 1.96 -12.58
CA TYR A 13 11.39 1.63 -13.77
C TYR A 13 10.57 0.74 -14.70
N PHE A 14 10.49 1.13 -15.97
CA PHE A 14 9.89 0.35 -17.05
C PHE A 14 10.89 0.17 -18.18
N SER A 15 11.26 -1.07 -18.49
CA SER A 15 12.15 -1.34 -19.61
C SER A 15 11.40 -1.28 -20.95
N LYS A 16 12.09 -0.85 -22.01
CA LYS A 16 11.55 -0.91 -23.38
C LYS A 16 11.30 -2.35 -23.84
N SER A 17 12.09 -3.30 -23.36
CA SER A 17 11.94 -4.73 -23.65
C SER A 17 10.76 -5.37 -22.90
N LYS A 18 10.08 -4.64 -22.00
CA LYS A 18 8.90 -5.06 -21.24
C LYS A 18 9.12 -6.23 -20.27
N LEU A 19 10.32 -6.81 -20.22
CA LEU A 19 10.67 -7.98 -19.39
C LEU A 19 10.92 -7.63 -17.92
N ILE A 20 11.49 -6.45 -17.65
CA ILE A 20 11.91 -6.02 -16.32
C ILE A 20 11.24 -4.69 -16.03
N ASN A 21 10.20 -4.73 -15.20
CA ASN A 21 9.53 -3.54 -14.70
C ASN A 21 9.40 -3.69 -13.20
N PHE A 22 9.81 -2.68 -12.44
CA PHE A 22 9.78 -2.73 -10.98
C PHE A 22 9.56 -1.35 -10.41
N TYR A 23 9.14 -1.30 -9.16
CA TYR A 23 9.14 -0.10 -8.36
C TYR A 23 9.82 -0.36 -7.02
N ALA A 24 10.46 0.67 -6.49
CA ALA A 24 11.16 0.63 -5.23
C ALA A 24 11.00 1.98 -4.54
N GLY A 25 10.73 1.99 -3.24
CA GLY A 25 10.61 3.22 -2.49
C GLY A 25 10.37 3.02 -1.01
N PHE A 26 10.05 4.11 -0.35
CA PHE A 26 9.67 4.16 1.05
C PHE A 26 8.18 4.44 1.17
N ASN A 27 7.51 3.67 2.00
CA ASN A 27 6.10 3.81 2.32
C ASN A 27 5.94 4.25 3.77
N PHE A 28 5.02 5.17 3.99
CA PHE A 28 4.70 5.70 5.31
C PHE A 28 3.18 5.70 5.48
N LEU A 29 2.71 5.09 6.55
CA LEU A 29 1.31 5.00 6.91
C LEU A 29 1.10 5.58 8.31
N TRP A 30 0.20 6.54 8.42
CA TRP A 30 -0.23 7.13 9.67
C TRP A 30 -1.71 6.83 9.91
N GLY A 31 -1.97 5.95 10.87
CA GLY A 31 -3.30 5.58 11.32
C GLY A 31 -3.78 6.41 12.51
N PHE A 32 -5.03 6.86 12.43
CA PHE A 32 -5.80 7.49 13.50
C PHE A 32 -6.81 6.46 13.99
N THR A 33 -6.46 5.74 15.06
CA THR A 33 -7.24 4.63 15.60
C THR A 33 -7.82 4.97 16.97
N GLN A 34 -8.78 4.19 17.43
CA GLN A 34 -9.35 4.33 18.77
C GLN A 34 -9.80 2.95 19.25
N VAL A 35 -9.87 2.77 20.56
CA VAL A 35 -10.40 1.54 21.16
C VAL A 35 -11.85 1.35 20.73
N ARG A 36 -12.15 0.17 20.19
CA ARG A 36 -13.51 -0.21 19.76
C ARG A 36 -14.28 -1.00 20.82
N ARG A 37 -13.61 -1.38 21.91
CA ARG A 37 -14.20 -2.11 23.03
C ARG A 37 -14.79 -1.12 24.03
N ASP A 38 -15.96 -1.43 24.57
CA ASP A 38 -16.56 -0.62 25.63
C ASP A 38 -15.88 -0.79 26.99
N TYR A 39 -15.12 -1.87 27.18
CA TYR A 39 -14.41 -2.14 28.43
C TYR A 39 -13.07 -2.86 28.16
N THR A 40 -12.02 -2.38 28.81
CA THR A 40 -10.66 -2.92 28.74
C THR A 40 -10.37 -3.66 30.04
N PHE A 41 -10.39 -5.00 30.00
CA PHE A 41 -10.34 -5.86 31.20
C PHE A 41 -8.99 -5.80 31.94
N ASP A 42 -7.89 -5.67 31.21
CA ASP A 42 -6.53 -5.52 31.72
C ASP A 42 -6.34 -4.23 32.53
N LEU A 43 -7.05 -3.17 32.18
CA LEU A 43 -7.03 -1.88 32.89
C LEU A 43 -8.20 -1.71 33.88
N GLY A 44 -9.17 -2.62 33.88
CA GLY A 44 -10.36 -2.54 34.73
C GLY A 44 -11.21 -1.28 34.50
N ARG A 45 -11.16 -0.69 33.30
CA ARG A 45 -11.89 0.55 32.98
C ARG A 45 -12.31 0.62 31.52
N LYS A 46 -13.28 1.49 31.22
CA LYS A 46 -13.56 1.90 29.83
C LYS A 46 -12.40 2.73 29.30
N GLU A 47 -11.98 2.41 28.09
CA GLU A 47 -10.92 3.13 27.39
C GLU A 47 -11.51 3.71 26.10
N SER A 48 -11.34 5.02 25.91
CA SER A 48 -11.87 5.74 24.74
C SER A 48 -10.81 6.64 24.12
N GLU A 49 -9.54 6.39 24.43
CA GLU A 49 -8.44 7.21 23.94
C GLU A 49 -8.20 6.95 22.45
N SER A 50 -7.89 8.03 21.74
CA SER A 50 -7.47 7.98 20.33
C SER A 50 -5.97 7.72 20.28
N ARG A 51 -5.54 6.90 19.33
CA ARG A 51 -4.15 6.49 19.14
C ARG A 51 -3.67 6.90 17.75
N ASN A 52 -2.41 7.34 17.70
CA ASN A 52 -1.69 7.60 16.47
C ASN A 52 -0.72 6.44 16.24
N ASP A 53 -1.04 5.58 15.28
CA ASP A 53 -0.22 4.44 14.89
C ASP A 53 0.60 4.82 13.64
N ILE A 54 1.92 4.61 13.69
CA ILE A 54 2.81 4.85 12.55
C ILE A 54 3.39 3.52 12.08
N LEU A 55 3.28 3.26 10.80
CA LEU A 55 3.91 2.13 10.12
C LEU A 55 4.73 2.66 8.95
N ALA A 56 6.01 2.33 8.89
CA ALA A 56 6.88 2.80 7.82
C ALA A 56 7.86 1.72 7.39
N GLY A 57 8.25 1.72 6.12
CA GLY A 57 9.18 0.73 5.61
C GLY A 57 9.46 0.83 4.12
N PHE A 58 10.42 0.03 3.66
CA PHE A 58 10.72 -0.11 2.25
C PHE A 58 9.67 -0.97 1.54
N LYS A 59 9.24 -0.52 0.35
CA LYS A 59 8.29 -1.23 -0.51
C LYS A 59 8.93 -1.48 -1.86
N LEU A 60 8.96 -2.75 -2.25
CA LEU A 60 9.57 -3.24 -3.49
C LEU A 60 8.54 -4.11 -4.22
N GLY A 61 8.44 -3.97 -5.53
CA GLY A 61 7.53 -4.82 -6.31
C GLY A 61 7.93 -4.95 -7.78
N TRP A 62 7.66 -6.13 -8.32
CA TRP A 62 7.79 -6.41 -9.74
C TRP A 62 6.47 -6.15 -10.47
N VAL A 63 6.52 -5.55 -11.64
CA VAL A 63 5.35 -5.22 -12.46
C VAL A 63 5.32 -6.14 -13.68
N VAL A 64 4.28 -6.97 -13.78
CA VAL A 64 4.06 -7.88 -14.92
C VAL A 64 2.96 -7.32 -15.80
N PRO A 65 3.29 -6.58 -16.88
CA PRO A 65 2.28 -6.03 -17.77
C PRO A 65 1.66 -7.11 -18.65
N ILE A 66 0.32 -7.21 -18.64
CA ILE A 66 -0.43 -8.09 -19.55
C ILE A 66 -0.80 -7.27 -20.80
N TYR A 67 -0.10 -7.52 -21.91
CA TYR A 67 -0.42 -6.89 -23.19
C TYR A 67 -1.40 -7.75 -24.00
N LYS A 68 -2.46 -7.15 -24.52
CA LYS A 68 -3.26 -7.79 -25.58
C LYS A 68 -2.38 -7.96 -26.82
N LYS A 69 -2.40 -9.14 -27.44
CA LYS A 69 -1.79 -9.34 -28.77
C LYS A 69 -2.39 -8.27 -29.69
N LYS A 70 -1.55 -7.52 -30.41
CA LYS A 70 -2.03 -6.81 -31.60
C LYS A 70 -2.57 -7.91 -32.53
N ALA A 71 -3.83 -7.81 -32.93
CA ALA A 71 -4.34 -8.66 -33.99
C ALA A 71 -3.36 -8.50 -35.16
N GLU A 72 -2.78 -9.59 -35.64
CA GLU A 72 -2.04 -9.56 -36.89
C GLU A 72 -3.02 -9.00 -37.92
N GLU A 73 -2.71 -7.81 -38.45
CA GLU A 73 -3.41 -7.27 -39.62
C GLU A 73 -3.31 -8.36 -40.68
N THR A 74 -4.40 -9.07 -40.87
CA THR A 74 -4.50 -10.14 -41.86
C THR A 74 -4.56 -9.41 -43.20
N TYR A 75 -3.42 -9.30 -43.87
CA TYR A 75 -3.36 -8.82 -45.25
C TYR A 75 -3.93 -9.95 -46.13
N TYR A 76 -5.13 -9.74 -46.67
CA TYR A 76 -5.71 -10.57 -47.73
C TYR A 76 -5.20 -10.12 -49.11
#